data_AF-A0A4V2SCQ9-F1
#
_entry.id   AF-A0A4V2SCQ9-F1
#
_cell.length_a   1.000
_cell.length_b   1.000
_cell.length_c   1.000
_cell.angle_alpha   90.00
_cell.angle_beta   90.00
_cell.angle_gamma   90.00
#
_symmetry.space_group_name_H-M   'P 1'
#
loop_
_entity.id
_entity.type
_entity.pdbx_description
1 polymer ?
#
loop_
_entity_poly.entity_id
_entity_poly.type
_entity_poly.pdbx_seq_one_letter_code
_entity_poly.pdbx_strand_id
1 'polypeptide(L)' 'MTIARTLAGLALAGAALFALSTPSQSAQPNMQAALDNLMQARANLQRAVADKGGHRANALSLVDQAIDEVRAGIDYARTH' A
#
# COMPACT_ATOMS: atom_id res chain seq x y z
N MET A 1 24.46 -40.61 -51.61
CA MET A 1 23.13 -40.07 -51.95
C MET A 1 22.18 -40.49 -50.84
N THR A 2 21.54 -39.65 -50.02
CA THR A 2 21.29 -38.21 -50.09
C THR A 2 20.90 -37.74 -48.67
N ILE A 3 21.35 -36.53 -48.33
CA ILE A 3 21.20 -35.83 -47.07
C ILE A 3 19.79 -35.20 -46.96
N ALA A 4 19.35 -35.00 -45.71
CA ALA A 4 18.36 -34.01 -45.22
C ALA A 4 16.92 -34.01 -45.78
N ARG A 5 15.97 -34.20 -44.87
CA ARG A 5 14.63 -33.59 -44.95
C ARG A 5 14.15 -33.11 -43.56
N THR A 6 14.29 -31.80 -43.38
CA THR A 6 13.35 -30.84 -42.77
C THR A 6 12.90 -30.97 -41.30
N LEU A 7 13.17 -29.85 -40.63
CA LEU A 7 12.72 -29.31 -39.34
C LEU A 7 11.19 -29.34 -39.09
N ALA A 8 10.88 -29.24 -37.78
CA ALA A 8 9.75 -28.55 -37.15
C ALA A 8 8.78 -29.46 -36.39
N GLY A 9 8.66 -29.24 -35.08
CA GLY A 9 7.58 -29.82 -34.30
C GLY A 9 7.70 -29.62 -32.79
N LEU A 10 7.02 -28.56 -32.30
CA LEU A 10 6.52 -28.37 -30.94
C LEU A 10 7.51 -28.04 -29.81
N ALA A 11 7.62 -26.74 -29.54
CA ALA A 11 7.91 -26.20 -28.21
C ALA A 11 6.76 -26.53 -27.25
N LEU A 12 7.02 -27.33 -26.22
CA LEU A 12 6.08 -27.62 -25.12
C LEU A 12 6.48 -26.79 -23.89
N ALA A 13 5.81 -25.64 -23.78
CA ALA A 13 5.25 -25.04 -22.57
C ALA A 13 5.91 -25.40 -21.22
N GLY A 14 6.93 -24.63 -20.82
CA GLY A 14 7.20 -24.39 -19.40
C GLY A 14 6.19 -23.37 -18.88
N ALA A 15 5.07 -23.84 -18.33
CA ALA A 15 4.05 -22.99 -17.75
C ALA A 15 4.63 -22.17 -16.59
N ALA A 16 4.91 -20.89 -16.85
CA ALA A 16 5.16 -19.90 -15.82
C ALA A 16 3.85 -19.69 -15.05
N LEU A 17 3.66 -20.47 -13.98
CA LEU A 17 2.63 -20.24 -12.97
C LEU A 17 3.04 -19.00 -12.15
N PHE A 18 2.99 -17.83 -12.77
CA PHE A 18 2.87 -16.59 -12.01
C PHE A 18 1.47 -16.62 -11.42
N ALA A 19 1.37 -17.04 -10.16
CA ALA A 19 0.20 -16.80 -9.35
C ALA A 19 -0.04 -15.29 -9.34
N LEU A 20 -0.96 -14.83 -10.19
CA LEU A 20 -1.54 -13.50 -10.10
C LEU A 20 -2.23 -13.44 -8.74
N SER A 21 -1.46 -13.03 -7.73
CA SER A 21 -1.98 -12.55 -6.47
C SER A 21 -2.62 -11.22 -6.82
N THR A 22 -3.86 -11.22 -7.27
CA THR A 22 -4.65 -10.00 -7.32
C THR A 22 -4.66 -9.50 -5.89
N PRO A 23 -4.09 -8.31 -5.57
CA PRO A 23 -4.27 -7.75 -4.25
C PRO A 23 -5.78 -7.69 -4.07
N SER A 24 -6.26 -8.49 -3.13
CA SER A 24 -7.67 -8.55 -2.81
C SER A 24 -8.11 -7.11 -2.58
N GLN A 25 -9.29 -6.73 -3.06
CA GLN A 25 -9.83 -5.38 -2.91
C GLN A 25 -9.90 -4.93 -1.42
N SER A 26 -9.75 -5.89 -0.50
CA SER A 26 -9.59 -5.74 0.95
C SER A 26 -8.19 -5.30 1.42
N ALA A 27 -7.13 -5.47 0.62
CA ALA A 27 -5.86 -4.81 0.85
C ALA A 27 -6.04 -3.35 0.44
N GLN A 28 -6.16 -2.46 1.42
CA GLN A 28 -6.20 -1.00 1.25
C GLN A 28 -4.78 -0.43 1.48
N PRO A 29 -3.77 -0.74 0.64
CA PRO A 29 -2.36 -0.46 0.96
C PRO A 29 -2.10 1.04 1.11
N ASN A 30 -2.78 1.88 0.33
CA ASN A 30 -2.63 3.33 0.40
C ASN A 30 -3.22 3.91 1.68
N MET A 31 -4.38 3.44 2.13
CA MET A 31 -4.99 3.89 3.39
C MET A 31 -4.16 3.43 4.58
N GLN A 32 -3.64 2.19 4.54
CA GLN A 32 -2.74 1.70 5.59
C GLN A 32 -1.43 2.51 5.64
N ALA A 33 -0.82 2.77 4.48
CA ALA A 33 0.36 3.62 4.40
C ALA A 33 0.08 5.05 4.88
N ALA A 34 -1.09 5.61 4.57
CA ALA A 34 -1.50 6.92 5.06
C ALA A 34 -1.60 6.94 6.59
N LEU A 35 -2.23 5.92 7.19
CA LEU A 35 -2.33 5.77 8.65
C LEU A 35 -0.93 5.71 9.29
N ASP A 36 -0.02 4.90 8.74
CA ASP A 36 1.34 4.76 9.26
C ASP A 36 2.12 6.09 9.17
N ASN A 37 1.98 6.82 8.06
CA ASN A 37 2.61 8.13 7.88
C ASN A 37 2.06 9.17 8.87
N LEU A 38 0.74 9.17 9.13
CA LEU A 38 0.11 10.06 10.10
C LEU A 38 0.56 9.75 11.53
N MET A 39 0.67 8.48 11.91
CA MET A 39 1.20 8.09 13.21
C MET A 39 2.66 8.54 13.41
N GLN A 40 3.49 8.43 12.37
CA GLN A 40 4.87 8.95 12.41
C GLN A 40 4.89 10.49 12.53
N ALA A 41 4.07 11.20 11.76
CA ALA A 41 3.94 12.65 11.85
C ALA A 41 3.53 13.09 13.26
N ARG A 42 2.54 12.40 13.86
CA ARG A 42 2.12 12.62 15.24
C ARG A 42 3.26 12.46 16.24
N ALA A 43 4.02 11.37 16.15
CA ALA A 43 5.15 11.12 17.03
C ALA A 43 6.23 12.22 16.90
N ASN A 44 6.47 12.71 15.68
CA ASN A 44 7.40 13.81 15.44
C ASN A 44 6.90 15.13 16.07
N LEU A 45 5.61 15.44 15.95
CA LEU A 45 4.98 16.63 16.56
C LEU A 45 5.00 16.58 18.08
N GLN A 46 4.83 15.39 18.69
CA GLN A 46 4.93 15.21 20.14
C GLN A 46 6.34 15.48 20.67
N ARG A 47 7.37 15.16 19.89
CA ARG A 47 8.78 15.39 20.26
C ARG A 47 9.26 16.81 19.97
N ALA A 48 8.49 17.63 19.25
CA ALA A 48 8.88 18.98 18.94
C ALA A 48 8.88 19.87 20.20
N VAL A 49 10.04 20.46 20.51
CA VAL A 49 10.33 21.15 21.78
C VAL A 49 9.52 22.43 21.99
N ALA A 50 9.16 23.14 20.92
CA ALA A 50 8.43 24.41 21.01
C ALA A 50 7.11 24.34 20.24
N ASP A 51 6.07 24.95 20.80
CA ASP A 51 4.74 25.01 20.17
C ASP A 51 4.69 25.91 18.93
N LYS A 52 5.76 26.68 18.67
CA LYS A 52 5.92 27.60 17.52
C LYS A 52 4.68 28.49 17.33
N GLY A 53 4.23 29.17 18.38
CA GLY A 53 3.04 30.03 18.33
C GLY A 53 1.71 29.27 18.27
N GLY A 54 1.66 28.03 18.78
CA GLY A 54 0.44 27.20 18.78
C GLY A 54 0.34 26.25 17.57
N HIS A 55 1.23 26.38 16.60
CA HIS A 55 1.21 25.57 15.38
C HIS A 55 1.45 24.09 15.64
N ARG A 56 2.28 23.71 16.62
CA ARG A 56 2.53 22.29 16.93
C ARG A 56 1.27 21.65 17.53
N ALA A 57 0.61 22.32 18.48
CA ALA A 57 -0.64 21.84 19.07
C ALA A 57 -1.76 21.75 18.02
N ASN A 58 -1.89 22.77 17.16
CA ASN A 58 -2.85 22.75 16.05
C ASN A 58 -2.57 21.60 15.07
N ALA A 59 -1.32 21.42 14.67
CA ALA A 59 -0.92 20.32 13.79
C ALA A 59 -1.21 18.95 14.43
N LEU A 60 -0.98 18.79 15.74
CA LEU A 60 -1.31 17.56 16.45
C LEU A 60 -2.82 17.25 16.36
N SER A 61 -3.67 18.25 16.62
CA SER A 61 -5.13 18.12 16.52
C SER A 61 -5.58 17.71 15.11
N LEU A 62 -5.02 18.34 14.08
CA LEU A 62 -5.35 18.02 12.68
C LEU A 62 -4.89 16.60 12.30
N VAL A 63 -3.71 16.18 12.77
CA VAL A 63 -3.21 14.82 12.53
C VAL A 63 -4.07 13.78 13.25
N ASP A 64 -4.50 14.05 14.48
CA ASP A 64 -5.41 13.16 15.22
C ASP A 64 -6.74 12.98 14.48
N GLN A 65 -7.35 14.07 13.99
CA GLN A 65 -8.57 14.01 13.17
C GLN A 65 -8.37 13.21 11.88
N ALA A 66 -7.25 13.42 11.18
CA ALA A 66 -6.94 12.67 9.97
C ALA A 66 -6.74 11.17 10.23
N ILE A 67 -6.15 10.79 11.36
CA ILE A 67 -6.00 9.39 11.77
C ILE A 67 -7.38 8.73 11.93
N ASP A 68 -8.32 9.44 12.57
CA ASP A 68 -9.66 8.91 12.82
C ASP A 68 -10.45 8.71 11.52
N GLU A 69 -10.37 9.65 10.59
CA GLU A 69 -11.01 9.53 9.26
C GLU A 69 -10.41 8.39 8.43
N VAL A 70 -9.08 8.22 8.43
CA VAL A 70 -8.43 7.13 7.70
C VAL A 70 -8.84 5.77 8.30
N ARG A 71 -8.91 5.65 9.63
CA ARG A 71 -9.42 4.44 10.28
C ARG A 71 -10.85 4.14 9.89
N ALA A 72 -11.73 5.15 9.93
CA ALA A 72 -13.12 5.01 9.52
C ALA A 72 -13.24 4.55 8.06
N GLY A 73 -12.44 5.09 7.15
CA GLY A 73 -12.41 4.67 5.75
C GLY A 73 -11.92 3.23 5.55
N ILE A 74 -10.91 2.80 6.32
CA ILE A 74 -10.44 1.41 6.30
C ILE A 74 -11.55 0.47 6.83
N ASP A 75 -12.22 0.84 7.93
CA ASP A 75 -13.28 0.02 8.53
C ASP A 75 -14.54 -0.03 7.66
N TYR A 76 -14.87 1.06 6.97
CA TYR A 76 -15.93 1.09 5.98
C TYR A 76 -15.68 0.06 4.86
N ALA A 77 -14.46 0.05 4.30
CA ALA A 77 -14.06 -0.91 3.26
C ALA A 77 -13.99 -2.37 3.74
N ARG A 78 -13.94 -2.62 5.05
CA ARG A 78 -14.02 -3.98 5.63
C ARG A 78 -15.46 -4.48 5.78
N THR A 79 -16.43 -3.57 5.84
CA THR A 79 -17.83 -3.86 6.19
C THR A 79 -18.80 -3.71 5.02
N HIS A 80 -18.37 -3.14 3.90
CA HIS A 80 -19.15 -2.88 2.67
C HIS A 80 -18.36 -3.34 1.44
#